data_AF-A0A974A2L4-F1
#
_entry.id   AF-A0A974A2L4-F1
#
_cell.length_a   1.000
_cell.length_b   1.000
_cell.length_c   1.000
_cell.angle_alpha   90.00
_cell.angle_beta   90.00
_cell.angle_gamma   90.00
#
_symmetry.space_group_name_H-M   'P 1'
#
loop_
_entity.id
_entity.type
_entity.pdbx_description
1 polymer ?
#
loop_
_entity_poly.entity_id
_entity_poly.type
_entity_poly.pdbx_seq_one_letter_code
_entity_poly.pdbx_strand_id
1 'polypeptide(L)' 'MTNHRTALILFAVALAMAVIAATITTLKNVNTRVAINETPPGAMGLATPHPPLDRAPGVPIEMAR' A
#
# COMPACT_ATOMS: atom_id res chain seq x y z
N MET A 1 -36.10 32.77 -11.99
CA MET A 1 -35.11 32.50 -10.92
C MET A 1 -35.27 31.12 -10.25
N THR A 2 -36.11 30.22 -10.79
CA THR A 2 -36.36 28.86 -10.26
C THR A 2 -35.59 27.77 -11.01
N ASN A 3 -35.50 27.86 -12.34
CA ASN A 3 -34.80 26.88 -13.18
C ASN A 3 -33.30 26.70 -12.84
N HIS A 4 -32.60 27.80 -12.52
CA HIS A 4 -31.18 27.73 -12.19
C HIS A 4 -30.95 26.98 -10.86
N ARG A 5 -31.82 27.23 -9.87
CA ARG A 5 -31.78 26.51 -8.59
C ARG A 5 -32.11 25.03 -8.77
N THR A 6 -33.10 24.70 -9.60
CA THR A 6 -33.41 23.30 -9.93
C THR A 6 -32.24 22.60 -10.62
N ALA A 7 -31.59 23.25 -11.58
CA ALA A 7 -30.41 22.70 -12.26
C ALA A 7 -29.26 22.43 -11.28
N LEU A 8 -28.99 23.36 -10.36
CA LEU A 8 -27.97 23.19 -9.32
C LEU A 8 -28.29 22.04 -8.36
N ILE A 9 -29.56 21.87 -7.99
CA ILE A 9 -29.99 20.75 -7.13
C ILE A 9 -29.77 19.42 -7.85
N LEU A 10 -30.16 19.30 -9.11
CA LEU A 10 -29.97 18.07 -9.90
C LEU A 10 -28.48 17.77 -10.09
N PHE A 11 -27.66 18.79 -10.36
CA PHE A 11 -26.22 18.64 -10.46
C PHE A 11 -25.59 18.17 -9.13
N ALA A 12 -25.99 18.76 -8.01
CA ALA A 12 -25.49 18.36 -6.69
C ALA A 12 -25.84 16.90 -6.36
N VAL A 13 -27.05 16.46 -6.71
CA VAL A 13 -27.47 15.06 -6.53
C VAL A 13 -26.64 14.12 -7.40
N ALA A 14 -26.42 14.47 -8.68
CA ALA A 14 -25.59 13.68 -9.58
C ALA A 14 -24.13 13.58 -9.10
N LEU A 15 -23.57 14.71 -8.63
CA LEU A 15 -22.22 14.76 -8.08
C LEU A 15 -22.08 13.87 -6.84
N ALA A 16 -23.03 13.93 -5.91
CA ALA A 16 -23.03 13.10 -4.71
C ALA A 16 -23.04 11.61 -5.07
N MET A 17 -23.88 11.19 -6.02
CA MET A 17 -23.91 9.81 -6.50
C MET A 17 -22.59 9.40 -7.15
N ALA A 18 -21.98 10.27 -7.95
CA ALA A 18 -20.68 10.01 -8.58
C ALA A 18 -19.56 9.83 -7.54
N VAL A 19 -19.50 10.66 -6.50
CA VAL A 19 -18.51 10.55 -5.42
C VAL A 19 -18.68 9.25 -4.63
N ILE A 20 -19.92 8.87 -4.31
CA ILE A 20 -20.20 7.60 -3.60
C ILE A 20 -19.76 6.42 -4.45
N ALA A 21 -20.14 6.38 -5.73
CA ALA A 21 -19.75 5.31 -6.64
C ALA A 21 -18.22 5.23 -6.80
N ALA A 22 -17.55 6.37 -7.02
CA ALA A 22 -16.10 6.43 -7.12
C ALA A 22 -15.43 5.90 -5.85
N THR A 23 -15.92 6.28 -4.67
CA THR A 23 -15.37 5.82 -3.38
C THR A 23 -15.52 4.31 -3.22
N ILE A 24 -16.70 3.75 -3.50
CA ILE A 24 -16.94 2.31 -3.43
C ILE A 24 -16.02 1.56 -4.41
N THR A 25 -15.92 2.03 -5.66
CA THR A 25 -15.10 1.37 -6.68
C THR A 25 -13.61 1.42 -6.34
N THR A 26 -13.16 2.55 -5.77
CA THR A 26 -11.78 2.73 -5.32
C THR A 26 -11.49 1.79 -4.15
N LEU A 27 -12.32 1.80 -3.11
CA LEU A 27 -12.09 0.95 -1.94
C LEU A 27 -12.23 -0.55 -2.25
N LYS A 28 -13.07 -0.94 -3.21
CA LYS A 28 -13.17 -2.34 -3.65
C LYS A 28 -11.96 -2.82 -4.46
N ASN A 29 -11.29 -1.94 -5.22
CA ASN A 29 -10.13 -2.29 -6.04
C ASN A 29 -8.79 -1.99 -5.35
N VAL A 30 -8.79 -1.20 -4.29
CA VAL A 30 -7.63 -1.10 -3.41
C VAL A 30 -7.65 -2.37 -2.59
N ASN A 31 -6.86 -3.37 -3.02
CA ASN A 31 -6.32 -4.35 -2.08
C ASN A 31 -5.59 -3.51 -1.03
N THR A 32 -6.28 -3.13 0.05
CA THR A 32 -5.73 -2.49 1.24
C THR A 32 -4.84 -3.55 1.87
N ARG A 33 -3.69 -3.80 1.24
CA ARG A 33 -2.61 -4.57 1.79
C ARG A 33 -2.15 -3.74 2.96
N VAL A 34 -2.76 -4.02 4.12
CA VAL A 34 -2.28 -3.55 5.41
C VAL A 34 -0.79 -3.82 5.39
N ALA A 35 0.02 -2.76 5.51
CA ALA A 35 1.45 -2.93 5.64
C ALA A 35 1.67 -3.66 6.98
N ILE A 36 1.81 -4.97 6.90
CA ILE A 36 2.12 -5.83 8.04
C ILE A 36 3.63 -5.91 8.17
N ASN A 37 4.15 -5.30 9.25
CA ASN A 37 5.55 -5.41 9.66
C ASN A 37 5.89 -6.81 10.23
N GLU A 38 4.93 -7.73 10.27
CA GLU A 38 5.08 -9.14 10.65
C GLU A 38 6.02 -9.94 9.73
N THR A 39 6.45 -9.36 8.60
CA THR A 39 7.50 -9.95 7.76
C THR A 39 8.86 -9.46 8.23
N PRO A 40 9.74 -10.34 8.78
CA PRO A 40 11.08 -9.95 9.20
C PRO A 40 11.80 -9.22 8.06
N PRO A 41 12.58 -8.16 8.34
CA PRO A 41 13.46 -7.55 7.35
C PRO A 41 14.31 -8.64 6.68
N GLY A 42 14.04 -8.94 5.41
CA GLY A 42 14.63 -10.08 4.68
C GLY A 42 13.62 -11.02 4.01
N ALA A 43 12.36 -11.05 4.45
CA ALA A 43 11.33 -11.91 3.84
C ALA A 43 10.85 -11.46 2.46
N MET A 44 11.12 -10.20 2.06
CA MET A 44 10.80 -9.67 0.73
C MET A 44 11.88 -9.92 -0.33
N GLY A 45 12.87 -10.77 -0.06
CA GLY A 45 13.87 -11.20 -1.06
C GLY A 45 14.77 -10.08 -1.62
N LEU A 46 14.66 -8.85 -1.10
CA LEU A 46 15.46 -7.70 -1.53
C LEU A 46 16.83 -7.61 -0.84
N ALA A 47 17.09 -8.46 0.15
CA ALA A 47 18.39 -8.61 0.77
C ALA A 47 18.74 -10.10 0.75
N THR A 48 19.44 -10.55 -0.30
CA THR A 48 20.19 -11.82 -0.20
C THR A 48 21.22 -11.61 0.91
N PRO A 49 21.22 -12.43 1.98
CA PRO A 49 22.29 -12.37 2.97
C PRO A 49 23.61 -12.56 2.24
N HIS A 50 24.47 -11.54 2.25
CA HIS A 50 25.79 -11.69 1.70
C HIS A 50 26.55 -12.71 2.56
N PRO A 51 27.33 -13.62 1.96
CA PRO A 51 28.23 -14.47 2.71
C PRO A 51 29.03 -13.60 3.68
N PRO A 52 29.30 -14.06 4.91
CA PRO A 52 30.15 -13.32 5.83
C PRO A 52 31.45 -13.00 5.11
N LEU A 53 31.85 -11.73 5.16
CA LEU A 53 33.10 -11.27 4.55
C LEU A 53 34.23 -12.16 5.09
N ASP A 54 35.03 -12.73 4.18
CA ASP A 54 36.24 -13.47 4.52
C ASP A 54 37.15 -12.53 5.31
N ARG A 55 37.16 -12.70 6.63
CA ARG A 55 37.95 -11.86 7.52
C ARG A 55 39.35 -12.44 7.52
N ALA A 56 40.33 -11.53 7.50
CA ALA A 56 41.76 -11.85 7.41
C ALA A 56 42.16 -13.11 8.19
N PRO A 57 43.14 -13.89 7.69
CA PRO A 57 43.48 -15.22 8.21
C PRO A 57 43.56 -15.26 9.74
N GLY A 58 42.73 -16.11 10.38
CA GLY A 58 42.77 -16.36 11.82
C GLY A 58 41.50 -16.00 12.61
N VAL A 59 40.43 -15.50 11.99
CA VAL A 59 39.16 -15.25 12.70
C VAL A 59 38.20 -16.44 12.50
N PRO A 60 37.68 -17.07 13.57
CA PRO A 60 36.76 -18.20 13.43
C PRO A 60 35.43 -17.76 12.83
N ILE A 61 34.92 -18.57 11.91
CA ILE A 61 33.56 -18.48 11.37
C ILE A 61 32.58 -18.95 12.44
N GLU A 62 31.85 -18.01 13.04
CA GLU A 62 30.70 -18.34 13.88
C GLU A 62 29.56 -18.81 12.96
N MET A 63 29.44 -20.14 12.80
CA MET A 63 28.26 -20.73 12.20
C MET A 63 27.10 -20.48 13.15
N ALA A 64 26.18 -19.59 12.73
CA ALA A 64 24.91 -19.38 13.42
C ALA A 64 24.23 -20.73 13.62
N ARG A 65 24.06 -21.12 14.88
CA ARG A 65 23.31 -22.31 15.31
C ARG A 65 21.83 -22.14 15.03
#